data_AF-A0A7J8T7Y4-F1
#
_entry.id   AF-A0A7J8T7Y4-F1
#
_cell.length_a   1.000
_cell.length_b   1.000
_cell.length_c   1.000
_cell.angle_alpha   90.00
_cell.angle_beta   90.00
_cell.angle_gamma   90.00
#
_symmetry.space_group_name_H-M   'P 1'
#
loop_
_entity.id
_entity.type
_entity.pdbx_description
1 polymer ?
#
loop_
_entity_poly.entity_id
_entity_poly.type
_entity_poly.pdbx_seq_one_letter_code
_entity_poly.pdbx_strand_id
1 'polypeptide(L)'
;IKKPVIRFIKEVWHFRTKPILVVLDPQGKVVSPNAIHMMWIWGSTAFPFTSLREEALWREETWRLDLLVDGIDPTVLTWIKEEKYIFLYGGDDIEWIRRFVNSARSVASASRIPLEMVYVGKSNKREQVKKVTGIINAEKLSYAWQDQAMVWFFWSRLESMLFSKIQLGRGDDQDPMLQQIKKLLSYGREGGWAVLSRGSNIAVNGHSSTVLPALGGYDEWKINVAEKGFDGAFKDYHDKLHDAAHPCCRFEFPNTIRIPDNMRCPECPRLMEKYTAFLCCHDEQGIPGSLF
;
A
#
# COMPACT_ATOMS: atom_id res chain seq x y z
N ILE A 1 25.56 29.20 -10.51
CA ILE A 1 24.34 29.62 -9.75
C ILE A 1 24.78 30.48 -8.56
N LYS A 2 24.22 31.68 -8.37
CA LYS A 2 24.63 32.59 -7.27
C LYS A 2 24.08 32.09 -5.91
N LYS A 3 24.77 32.38 -4.80
CA LYS A 3 24.37 31.95 -3.43
C LYS A 3 22.89 32.19 -3.09
N PRO A 4 22.25 33.33 -3.44
CA PRO A 4 20.83 33.55 -3.16
C PRO A 4 19.89 32.57 -3.87
N VAL A 5 20.24 32.15 -5.09
CA VAL A 5 19.45 31.18 -5.87
C VAL A 5 19.57 29.79 -5.25
N ILE A 6 20.77 29.40 -4.82
CA ILE A 6 20.96 28.14 -4.08
C ILE A 6 20.13 28.14 -2.78
N ARG A 7 20.15 29.26 -2.06
CA ARG A 7 19.37 29.43 -0.84
C ARG A 7 17.87 29.30 -1.11
N PHE A 8 17.36 29.98 -2.14
CA PHE A 8 15.96 29.90 -2.55
C PHE A 8 15.54 28.47 -2.92
N ILE A 9 16.33 27.76 -3.72
CA ILE A 9 16.06 26.37 -4.10
C ILE A 9 16.01 25.44 -2.86
N LYS A 10 16.90 25.65 -1.88
CA LYS A 10 16.95 24.81 -0.67
C LYS A 10 15.89 25.18 0.38
N GLU A 11 15.63 26.46 0.57
CA GLU A 11 14.79 26.95 1.67
C GLU A 11 13.33 27.14 1.24
N VAL A 12 13.07 27.57 0.01
CA VAL A 12 11.71 27.85 -0.49
C VAL A 12 11.14 26.66 -1.25
N TRP A 13 11.93 26.08 -2.17
CA TRP A 13 11.50 24.87 -2.90
C TRP A 13 11.80 23.58 -2.14
N HIS A 14 12.50 23.68 -1.00
CA HIS A 14 12.85 22.54 -0.15
C HIS A 14 13.62 21.43 -0.87
N PHE A 15 14.34 21.76 -1.96
CA PHE A 15 15.16 20.80 -2.66
C PHE A 15 16.35 20.36 -1.79
N ARG A 16 16.50 19.05 -1.63
CA ARG A 16 17.66 18.44 -0.96
C ARG A 16 18.51 17.70 -1.98
N THR A 17 18.13 16.47 -2.31
CA THR A 17 18.92 15.61 -3.21
C THR A 17 18.08 14.81 -4.20
N LYS A 18 16.81 14.51 -3.89
CA LYS A 18 15.88 13.89 -4.84
C LYS A 18 15.33 14.93 -5.82
N PRO A 19 15.14 14.58 -7.11
CA PRO A 19 14.50 15.46 -8.07
C PRO A 19 13.12 15.91 -7.58
N ILE A 20 12.83 17.20 -7.78
CA ILE A 20 11.50 17.79 -7.60
C ILE A 20 11.09 18.46 -8.90
N LEU A 21 9.79 18.54 -9.15
CA LEU A 21 9.24 19.27 -10.29
C LEU A 21 8.39 20.44 -9.80
N VAL A 22 8.97 21.63 -9.76
CA VAL A 22 8.25 22.86 -9.38
C VAL A 22 7.50 23.37 -10.60
N VAL A 23 6.18 23.59 -10.46
CA VAL A 23 5.34 24.12 -11.55
C VAL A 23 5.10 25.60 -11.31
N LEU A 24 5.36 26.40 -12.35
CA LEU A 24 5.15 27.85 -12.35
C LEU A 24 4.02 28.22 -13.31
N ASP A 25 3.26 29.25 -12.97
CA ASP A 25 2.37 29.91 -13.92
C ASP A 25 3.15 30.83 -14.90
N PRO A 26 2.51 31.38 -15.94
CA PRO A 26 3.18 32.29 -16.89
C PRO A 26 3.77 33.56 -16.25
N GLN A 27 3.34 33.91 -15.03
CA GLN A 27 3.85 35.05 -14.25
C GLN A 27 5.03 34.65 -13.37
N GLY A 28 5.44 33.38 -13.35
CA GLY A 28 6.54 32.85 -12.57
C GLY A 28 6.20 32.52 -11.12
N LYS A 29 4.92 32.49 -10.75
CA LYS A 29 4.46 32.10 -9.41
C LYS A 29 4.40 30.58 -9.31
N VAL A 30 4.83 30.04 -8.18
CA VAL A 30 4.71 28.61 -7.87
C VAL A 30 3.24 28.23 -7.72
N VAL A 31 2.77 27.30 -8.56
CA VAL A 31 1.41 26.73 -8.55
C VAL A 31 1.39 25.26 -8.15
N SER A 32 2.55 24.61 -8.09
CA SER A 32 2.76 23.35 -7.36
C SER A 32 4.21 23.25 -6.88
N PRO A 33 4.45 22.98 -5.59
CA PRO A 33 5.80 22.88 -5.05
C PRO A 33 6.52 21.61 -5.49
N ASN A 34 5.80 20.51 -5.76
CA ASN A 34 6.36 19.31 -6.34
C ASN A 34 5.31 18.48 -7.09
N ALA A 35 5.26 18.64 -8.41
CA ALA A 35 4.38 17.90 -9.32
C ALA A 35 4.88 16.49 -9.69
N ILE A 36 6.06 16.08 -9.22
CA ILE A 36 6.59 14.75 -9.55
C ILE A 36 5.65 13.64 -9.06
N HIS A 37 5.02 13.84 -7.90
CA HIS A 37 4.06 12.88 -7.34
C HIS A 37 2.82 12.79 -8.22
N MET A 38 2.35 13.92 -8.75
CA MET A 38 1.23 13.93 -9.70
C MET A 38 1.53 13.14 -10.97
N MET A 39 2.74 13.28 -11.51
CA MET A 39 3.16 12.51 -12.68
C MET A 39 3.15 11.01 -12.42
N TRP A 40 3.62 10.57 -11.26
CA TRP A 40 3.63 9.16 -10.90
C TRP A 40 2.23 8.60 -10.71
N ILE A 41 1.32 9.35 -10.09
CA ILE A 41 -0.01 8.83 -9.71
C ILE A 41 -1.00 8.91 -10.88
N TRP A 42 -1.01 10.01 -11.63
CA TRP A 42 -2.07 10.35 -12.58
C TRP A 42 -1.56 10.59 -14.01
N GLY A 43 -0.25 10.61 -14.22
CA GLY A 43 0.35 10.85 -15.53
C GLY A 43 -0.16 12.15 -16.17
N SER A 44 -0.63 12.07 -17.40
CA SER A 44 -1.14 13.23 -18.17
C SER A 44 -2.45 13.81 -17.61
N THR A 45 -3.25 13.02 -16.88
CA THR A 45 -4.53 13.50 -16.34
C THR A 45 -4.35 14.56 -15.24
N ALA A 46 -3.14 14.67 -14.69
CA ALA A 46 -2.76 15.71 -13.75
C ALA A 46 -2.46 17.08 -14.37
N PHE A 47 -2.36 17.21 -15.70
CA PHE A 47 -2.21 18.52 -16.34
C PHE A 47 -3.35 19.47 -15.90
N PRO A 48 -3.07 20.74 -15.53
CA PRO A 48 -1.81 21.50 -15.66
C PRO A 48 -0.83 21.37 -14.48
N PHE A 49 -0.93 20.31 -13.68
CA PHE A 49 -0.04 19.99 -12.55
C PHE A 49 -0.03 21.08 -11.46
N THR A 50 -1.18 21.70 -11.21
CA THR A 50 -1.38 22.67 -10.12
C THR A 50 -1.87 21.96 -8.86
N SER A 51 -1.60 22.55 -7.68
CA SER A 51 -2.14 22.00 -6.42
C SER A 51 -3.66 21.95 -6.39
N LEU A 52 -4.34 22.91 -7.05
CA LEU A 52 -5.81 22.86 -7.21
C LEU A 52 -6.27 21.64 -8.03
N ARG A 53 -5.52 21.27 -9.08
CA ARG A 53 -5.81 20.06 -9.85
C ARG A 53 -5.53 18.79 -9.05
N GLU A 54 -4.44 18.76 -8.29
CA GLU A 54 -4.09 17.68 -7.37
C GLU A 54 -5.21 17.44 -6.34
N GLU A 55 -5.74 18.51 -5.74
CA GLU A 55 -6.85 18.43 -4.78
C GLU A 55 -8.15 17.90 -5.39
N ALA A 56 -8.44 18.27 -6.65
CA ALA A 56 -9.61 17.82 -7.38
C ALA A 56 -9.52 16.31 -7.70
N LEU A 57 -8.35 15.86 -8.19
CA LEU A 57 -8.09 14.45 -8.47
C LEU A 57 -8.25 13.59 -7.21
N TRP A 58 -7.71 14.03 -6.08
CA TRP A 58 -7.89 13.32 -4.82
C TRP A 58 -9.33 13.32 -4.29
N ARG A 59 -10.16 14.29 -4.69
CA ARG A 59 -11.57 14.36 -4.28
C ARG A 59 -12.43 13.39 -5.07
N GLU A 60 -12.07 13.16 -6.34
CA GLU A 60 -12.77 12.25 -7.25
C GLU A 60 -12.32 10.80 -7.09
N GLU A 61 -11.15 10.57 -6.49
CA GLU A 61 -10.55 9.25 -6.35
C GLU A 61 -10.93 8.55 -5.02
N THR A 62 -11.00 7.22 -5.06
CA THR A 62 -11.28 6.35 -3.90
C THR A 62 -10.22 5.26 -3.75
N TRP A 63 -10.21 4.58 -2.60
CA TRP A 63 -9.27 3.49 -2.36
C TRP A 63 -9.73 2.22 -3.09
N ARG A 64 -9.30 2.10 -4.35
CA ARG A 64 -9.70 1.02 -5.26
C ARG A 64 -8.51 0.33 -5.90
N LEU A 65 -8.72 -0.87 -6.44
CA LEU A 65 -7.64 -1.67 -7.00
C LEU A 65 -7.05 -1.04 -8.26
N ASP A 66 -7.85 -0.36 -9.09
CA ASP A 66 -7.37 0.43 -10.23
C ASP A 66 -6.38 1.50 -9.81
N LEU A 67 -6.65 2.18 -8.69
CA LEU A 67 -5.73 3.15 -8.12
C LEU A 67 -4.43 2.47 -7.74
N LEU A 68 -4.38 1.23 -7.27
CA LEU A 68 -3.12 0.57 -6.90
C LEU A 68 -2.33 0.05 -8.10
N VAL A 69 -3.03 -0.52 -9.08
CA VAL A 69 -2.41 -1.21 -10.22
C VAL A 69 -2.13 -0.28 -11.38
N ASP A 70 -2.89 0.80 -11.57
CA ASP A 70 -2.67 1.89 -12.55
C ASP A 70 -2.29 1.43 -13.97
N GLY A 71 -2.79 0.26 -14.39
CA GLY A 71 -2.46 -0.35 -15.67
C GLY A 71 -1.04 -0.89 -15.83
N ILE A 72 -0.30 -1.04 -14.72
CA ILE A 72 1.00 -1.75 -14.66
C ILE A 72 0.86 -3.15 -15.30
N ASP A 73 -0.25 -3.84 -14.98
CA ASP A 73 -0.49 -5.21 -15.40
C ASP A 73 -1.87 -5.36 -16.07
N PRO A 74 -1.90 -5.58 -17.40
CA PRO A 74 -3.15 -5.82 -18.14
C PRO A 74 -3.93 -7.04 -17.66
N THR A 75 -3.26 -8.03 -17.08
CA THR A 75 -3.89 -9.26 -16.56
C THR A 75 -4.78 -8.92 -15.37
N VAL A 76 -4.25 -8.17 -14.41
CA VAL A 76 -5.00 -7.74 -13.23
C VAL A 76 -6.13 -6.80 -13.63
N LEU A 77 -5.92 -5.90 -14.61
CA LEU A 77 -7.02 -5.08 -15.17
C LEU A 77 -8.14 -5.92 -15.79
N THR A 78 -7.80 -7.04 -16.40
CA THR A 78 -8.80 -7.97 -16.95
C THR A 78 -9.61 -8.62 -15.83
N TRP A 79 -8.94 -9.10 -14.78
CA TRP A 79 -9.61 -9.67 -13.61
C TRP A 79 -10.53 -8.68 -12.88
N ILE A 80 -10.12 -7.40 -12.82
CA ILE A 80 -10.94 -6.31 -12.27
C ILE A 80 -12.25 -6.21 -13.06
N LYS A 81 -12.17 -6.12 -14.40
CA LYS A 81 -13.35 -6.02 -15.28
C LYS A 81 -14.25 -7.25 -15.23
N GLU A 82 -13.67 -8.42 -14.97
CA GLU A 82 -14.39 -9.69 -14.80
C GLU A 82 -15.04 -9.83 -13.41
N GLU A 83 -14.91 -8.82 -12.53
CA GLU A 83 -15.47 -8.82 -11.16
C GLU A 83 -15.02 -10.02 -10.33
N LYS A 84 -13.78 -10.49 -10.58
CA LYS A 84 -13.17 -11.59 -9.84
C LYS A 84 -12.77 -11.15 -8.43
N TYR A 85 -12.63 -12.13 -7.54
CA TYR A 85 -11.91 -11.91 -6.29
C TYR A 85 -10.41 -11.93 -6.58
N ILE A 86 -9.67 -10.95 -6.08
CA ILE A 86 -8.25 -10.80 -6.36
C ILE A 86 -7.50 -10.55 -5.07
N PHE A 87 -6.50 -11.38 -4.78
CA PHE A 87 -5.46 -11.06 -3.81
C PHE A 87 -4.22 -10.49 -4.53
N LEU A 88 -3.89 -9.24 -4.21
CA LEU A 88 -2.53 -8.73 -4.39
C LEU A 88 -1.77 -9.04 -3.12
N TYR A 89 -0.60 -9.66 -3.21
CA TYR A 89 0.16 -10.01 -2.01
C TYR A 89 1.67 -9.92 -2.21
N GLY A 90 2.40 -9.87 -1.10
CA GLY A 90 3.85 -9.81 -1.11
C GLY A 90 4.46 -10.22 0.23
N GLY A 91 5.77 -10.37 0.24
CA GLY A 91 6.52 -10.89 1.38
C GLY A 91 7.78 -11.61 0.92
N ASP A 92 8.67 -11.92 1.84
CA ASP A 92 9.94 -12.62 1.56
C ASP A 92 10.07 -13.97 2.27
N ASP A 93 9.08 -14.32 3.09
CA ASP A 93 8.94 -15.63 3.72
C ASP A 93 8.17 -16.59 2.80
N ILE A 94 8.89 -17.56 2.23
CA ILE A 94 8.30 -18.53 1.30
C ILE A 94 7.34 -19.51 1.98
N GLU A 95 7.56 -19.85 3.25
CA GLU A 95 6.69 -20.76 3.99
C GLU A 95 5.35 -20.09 4.30
N TRP A 96 5.39 -18.81 4.68
CA TRP A 96 4.18 -18.01 4.78
C TRP A 96 3.45 -17.91 3.43
N ILE A 97 4.16 -17.63 2.33
CA ILE A 97 3.55 -17.54 0.99
C ILE A 97 2.85 -18.84 0.59
N ARG A 98 3.50 -20.00 0.75
CA ARG A 98 2.90 -21.31 0.44
C ARG A 98 1.62 -21.55 1.25
N ARG A 99 1.67 -21.29 2.56
CA ARG A 99 0.51 -21.42 3.45
C ARG A 99 -0.63 -20.49 3.04
N PHE A 100 -0.31 -19.23 2.75
CA PHE A 100 -1.28 -18.22 2.32
C PHE A 100 -1.98 -18.64 1.02
N VAL A 101 -1.22 -18.96 -0.03
CA VAL A 101 -1.75 -19.37 -1.33
C VAL A 101 -2.65 -20.61 -1.20
N ASN A 102 -2.19 -21.63 -0.48
CA ASN A 102 -2.96 -22.87 -0.32
C ASN A 102 -4.24 -22.67 0.50
N SER A 103 -4.18 -21.84 1.54
CA SER A 103 -5.35 -21.51 2.35
C SER A 103 -6.36 -20.71 1.53
N ALA A 104 -5.90 -19.69 0.79
CA ALA A 104 -6.74 -18.89 -0.08
C ALA A 104 -7.43 -19.74 -1.16
N ARG A 105 -6.70 -20.65 -1.82
CA ARG A 105 -7.28 -21.61 -2.79
C ARG A 105 -8.32 -22.53 -2.17
N SER A 106 -8.04 -23.04 -0.96
CA SER A 106 -8.96 -23.94 -0.25
C SER A 106 -10.26 -23.23 0.11
N VAL A 107 -10.16 -22.02 0.67
CA VAL A 107 -11.30 -21.15 1.00
C VAL A 107 -12.09 -20.77 -0.26
N ALA A 108 -11.41 -20.40 -1.34
CA ALA A 108 -12.05 -20.04 -2.60
C ALA A 108 -12.82 -21.22 -3.22
N SER A 109 -12.22 -22.42 -3.20
CA SER A 109 -12.86 -23.65 -3.68
C SER A 109 -14.08 -24.00 -2.84
N ALA A 110 -13.97 -23.92 -1.51
CA ALA A 110 -15.07 -24.19 -0.58
C ALA A 110 -16.22 -23.17 -0.71
N SER A 111 -15.89 -21.90 -0.99
CA SER A 111 -16.86 -20.81 -1.19
C SER A 111 -17.37 -20.71 -2.63
N ARG A 112 -16.79 -21.50 -3.56
CA ARG A 112 -17.08 -21.47 -5.00
C ARG A 112 -16.93 -20.07 -5.63
N ILE A 113 -15.93 -19.32 -5.19
CA ILE A 113 -15.63 -17.99 -5.73
C ILE A 113 -14.52 -18.04 -6.79
N PRO A 114 -14.58 -17.19 -7.83
CA PRO A 114 -13.49 -17.06 -8.79
C PRO A 114 -12.36 -16.21 -8.18
N LEU A 115 -11.40 -16.88 -7.54
CA LEU A 115 -10.24 -16.21 -6.93
C LEU A 115 -9.01 -16.25 -7.86
N GLU A 116 -8.44 -15.08 -8.08
CA GLU A 116 -7.11 -14.89 -8.69
C GLU A 116 -6.14 -14.33 -7.67
N MET A 117 -4.84 -14.58 -7.87
CA MET A 117 -3.80 -14.13 -6.96
C MET A 117 -2.58 -13.67 -7.74
N VAL A 118 -2.05 -12.50 -7.36
CA VAL A 118 -0.81 -11.94 -7.93
C VAL A 118 0.19 -11.60 -6.84
N TYR A 119 1.39 -12.18 -6.97
CA TYR A 119 2.53 -11.80 -6.15
C TYR A 119 3.22 -10.56 -6.72
N VAL A 120 3.24 -9.50 -5.92
CA VAL A 120 3.82 -8.18 -6.23
C VAL A 120 5.21 -8.03 -5.62
N GLY A 121 5.46 -8.62 -4.43
CA GLY A 121 6.75 -8.57 -3.73
C GLY A 121 6.85 -7.48 -2.66
N LYS A 122 8.07 -7.00 -2.39
CA LYS A 122 8.40 -6.04 -1.32
C LYS A 122 9.12 -4.81 -1.86
N SER A 123 9.04 -3.72 -1.11
CA SER A 123 9.60 -2.42 -1.52
C SER A 123 11.12 -2.32 -1.46
N ASN A 124 11.78 -3.09 -0.58
CA ASN A 124 13.21 -2.90 -0.25
C ASN A 124 14.11 -4.14 -0.43
N LYS A 125 13.57 -5.29 -0.86
CA LYS A 125 14.32 -6.56 -0.97
C LYS A 125 14.37 -7.15 -2.39
N ARG A 126 14.85 -6.38 -3.37
CA ARG A 126 14.84 -6.73 -4.80
C ARG A 126 15.34 -8.15 -5.11
N GLU A 127 16.52 -8.53 -4.62
CA GLU A 127 17.09 -9.86 -4.90
C GLU A 127 16.30 -10.99 -4.23
N GLN A 128 15.72 -10.74 -3.06
CA GLN A 128 14.88 -11.71 -2.38
C GLN A 128 13.54 -11.87 -3.11
N VAL A 129 12.95 -10.78 -3.60
CA VAL A 129 11.73 -10.79 -4.42
C VAL A 129 11.95 -11.65 -5.66
N LYS A 130 13.07 -11.48 -6.39
CA LYS A 130 13.40 -12.33 -7.55
C LYS A 130 13.46 -13.83 -7.21
N LYS A 131 14.11 -14.18 -6.10
CA LYS A 131 14.19 -15.58 -5.64
C LYS A 131 12.81 -16.16 -5.36
N VAL A 132 11.97 -15.41 -4.61
CA VAL A 132 10.60 -15.82 -4.28
C VAL A 132 9.75 -15.96 -5.55
N THR A 133 9.83 -15.01 -6.48
CA THR A 133 9.14 -15.10 -7.78
C THR A 133 9.54 -16.36 -8.55
N GLY A 134 10.83 -16.72 -8.55
CA GLY A 134 11.32 -17.96 -9.16
C GLY A 134 10.68 -19.21 -8.56
N ILE A 135 10.55 -19.26 -7.24
CA ILE A 135 9.90 -20.38 -6.53
C ILE A 135 8.40 -20.42 -6.83
N ILE A 136 7.71 -19.27 -6.78
CA ILE A 136 6.27 -19.17 -7.10
C ILE A 136 5.98 -19.73 -8.50
N ASN A 137 6.81 -19.39 -9.49
CA ASN A 137 6.67 -19.90 -10.85
C ASN A 137 6.94 -21.41 -10.93
N ALA A 138 8.01 -21.89 -10.29
CA ALA A 138 8.40 -23.30 -10.32
C ALA A 138 7.33 -24.19 -9.67
N GLU A 139 6.77 -23.74 -8.56
CA GLU A 139 5.72 -24.45 -7.80
C GLU A 139 4.30 -24.13 -8.30
N LYS A 140 4.14 -23.22 -9.27
CA LYS A 140 2.85 -22.78 -9.82
C LYS A 140 1.87 -22.32 -8.73
N LEU A 141 2.39 -21.54 -7.77
CA LEU A 141 1.61 -21.07 -6.62
C LEU A 141 0.59 -20.00 -7.01
N SER A 142 0.93 -19.11 -7.93
CA SER A 142 0.07 -18.00 -8.36
C SER A 142 0.68 -17.31 -9.58
N TYR A 143 0.00 -16.29 -10.10
CA TYR A 143 0.63 -15.34 -11.00
C TYR A 143 1.61 -14.43 -10.22
N ALA A 144 2.67 -13.96 -10.87
CA ALA A 144 3.68 -13.13 -10.22
C ALA A 144 4.28 -12.12 -11.19
N TRP A 145 4.53 -10.90 -10.69
CA TRP A 145 5.24 -9.89 -11.45
C TRP A 145 6.72 -10.27 -11.61
N GLN A 146 7.11 -10.50 -12.86
CA GLN A 146 8.47 -10.90 -13.23
C GLN A 146 9.38 -9.68 -13.38
N ASP A 147 8.84 -8.60 -13.95
CA ASP A 147 9.60 -7.38 -14.20
C ASP A 147 9.78 -6.57 -12.92
N GLN A 148 11.04 -6.33 -12.57
CA GLN A 148 11.41 -5.55 -11.41
C GLN A 148 11.05 -4.06 -11.57
N ALA A 149 10.90 -3.57 -12.80
CA ALA A 149 10.43 -2.23 -13.06
C ALA A 149 8.95 -2.08 -12.66
N MET A 150 8.10 -3.09 -12.89
CA MET A 150 6.70 -3.10 -12.45
C MET A 150 6.61 -3.03 -10.92
N VAL A 151 7.38 -3.88 -10.22
CA VAL A 151 7.45 -3.89 -8.75
C VAL A 151 7.93 -2.54 -8.21
N TRP A 152 9.02 -2.01 -8.78
CA TRP A 152 9.56 -0.71 -8.40
C TRP A 152 8.56 0.43 -8.63
N PHE A 153 7.88 0.42 -9.77
CA PHE A 153 6.90 1.44 -10.12
C PHE A 153 5.71 1.42 -9.16
N PHE A 154 5.16 0.24 -8.84
CA PHE A 154 4.09 0.08 -7.86
C PHE A 154 4.44 0.73 -6.52
N TRP A 155 5.61 0.40 -5.95
CA TRP A 155 6.02 0.97 -4.67
C TRP A 155 6.34 2.47 -4.77
N SER A 156 7.00 2.92 -5.83
CA SER A 156 7.33 4.34 -6.04
C SER A 156 6.08 5.20 -6.21
N ARG A 157 5.05 4.65 -6.85
CA ARG A 157 3.77 5.31 -7.05
C ARG A 157 2.98 5.39 -5.74
N LEU A 158 2.96 4.31 -4.96
CA LEU A 158 2.36 4.32 -3.61
C LEU A 158 3.06 5.29 -2.66
N GLU A 159 4.41 5.36 -2.69
CA GLU A 159 5.17 6.39 -1.98
C GLU A 159 4.79 7.80 -2.45
N SER A 160 4.61 8.00 -3.76
CA SER A 160 4.16 9.29 -4.30
C SER A 160 2.76 9.67 -3.83
N MET A 161 1.84 8.71 -3.64
CA MET A 161 0.53 8.97 -3.06
C MET A 161 0.64 9.54 -1.65
N LEU A 162 1.49 8.94 -0.81
CA LEU A 162 1.75 9.42 0.55
C LEU A 162 2.30 10.86 0.53
N PHE A 163 3.31 11.13 -0.31
CA PHE A 163 3.93 12.45 -0.37
C PHE A 163 3.01 13.52 -0.97
N SER A 164 2.18 13.17 -1.95
CA SER A 164 1.15 14.06 -2.51
C SER A 164 0.14 14.47 -1.44
N LYS A 165 -0.38 13.53 -0.64
CA LYS A 165 -1.30 13.83 0.47
C LYS A 165 -0.66 14.72 1.54
N ILE A 166 0.60 14.44 1.92
CA ILE A 166 1.36 15.28 2.86
C ILE A 166 1.56 16.70 2.30
N GLN A 167 1.89 16.82 1.01
CA GLN A 167 2.12 18.11 0.35
C GLN A 167 0.88 19.01 0.40
N LEU A 168 -0.32 18.45 0.22
CA LEU A 168 -1.58 19.19 0.27
C LEU A 168 -2.00 19.61 1.69
N GLY A 169 -1.16 19.39 2.70
CA GLY A 169 -1.54 19.62 4.10
C GLY A 169 -2.61 18.63 4.59
N ARG A 170 -2.98 17.63 3.78
CA ARG A 170 -3.86 16.52 4.15
C ARG A 170 -3.06 15.39 4.81
N GLY A 171 -2.05 15.74 5.61
CA GLY A 171 -1.38 14.79 6.51
C GLY A 171 -2.24 14.40 7.71
N ASP A 172 -3.46 14.94 7.79
CA ASP A 172 -4.39 14.74 8.89
C ASP A 172 -4.91 13.29 8.92
N ASP A 173 -5.05 12.75 10.12
CA ASP A 173 -5.23 11.33 10.34
C ASP A 173 -6.67 10.84 10.09
N GLN A 174 -7.56 11.72 9.65
CA GLN A 174 -8.94 11.40 9.30
C GLN A 174 -9.14 10.95 7.85
N ASP A 175 -8.16 11.11 6.94
CA ASP A 175 -8.28 10.63 5.56
C ASP A 175 -8.17 9.09 5.53
N PRO A 176 -9.27 8.33 5.27
CA PRO A 176 -9.24 6.87 5.31
C PRO A 176 -8.31 6.29 4.24
N MET A 177 -8.20 6.95 3.08
CA MET A 177 -7.31 6.52 2.00
C MET A 177 -5.84 6.69 2.41
N LEU A 178 -5.50 7.80 3.08
CA LEU A 178 -4.16 8.00 3.61
C LEU A 178 -3.78 6.90 4.59
N GLN A 179 -4.72 6.47 5.44
CA GLN A 179 -4.47 5.36 6.36
C GLN A 179 -4.19 4.05 5.61
N GLN A 180 -4.94 3.76 4.55
CA GLN A 180 -4.69 2.57 3.72
C GLN A 180 -3.33 2.60 3.01
N ILE A 181 -2.94 3.76 2.47
CA ILE A 181 -1.61 3.97 1.86
C ILE A 181 -0.51 3.73 2.90
N LYS A 182 -0.65 4.32 4.09
CA LYS A 182 0.28 4.16 5.21
C LYS A 182 0.43 2.68 5.60
N LYS A 183 -0.69 1.94 5.80
CA LYS A 183 -0.66 0.51 6.15
C LYS A 183 0.11 -0.31 5.12
N LEU A 184 -0.25 -0.16 3.84
CA LEU A 184 0.36 -0.95 2.77
C LEU A 184 1.85 -0.66 2.60
N LEU A 185 2.28 0.61 2.70
CA LEU A 185 3.70 0.98 2.69
C LEU A 185 4.46 0.37 3.87
N SER A 186 3.85 0.32 5.06
CA SER A 186 4.47 -0.28 6.24
C SER A 186 4.62 -1.79 6.07
N TYR A 187 3.55 -2.50 5.72
CA TYR A 187 3.61 -3.96 5.54
C TYR A 187 4.48 -4.38 4.35
N GLY A 188 4.60 -3.53 3.32
CA GLY A 188 5.48 -3.76 2.19
C GLY A 188 6.97 -3.80 2.55
N ARG A 189 7.35 -3.21 3.69
CA ARG A 189 8.73 -3.17 4.20
C ARG A 189 9.02 -4.35 5.12
N GLU A 190 8.12 -4.61 6.07
CA GLU A 190 8.29 -5.62 7.12
C GLU A 190 7.13 -6.62 7.10
N GLY A 191 7.44 -7.91 7.20
CA GLY A 191 6.44 -8.99 7.11
C GLY A 191 5.95 -9.29 5.70
N GLY A 192 4.87 -10.06 5.62
CA GLY A 192 4.07 -10.26 4.42
C GLY A 192 2.81 -9.41 4.46
N TRP A 193 2.17 -9.24 3.31
CA TRP A 193 0.98 -8.40 3.19
C TRP A 193 0.04 -8.97 2.14
N ALA A 194 -1.25 -8.69 2.27
CA ALA A 194 -2.24 -9.01 1.25
C ALA A 194 -3.35 -7.96 1.20
N VAL A 195 -3.79 -7.63 -0.01
CA VAL A 195 -4.96 -6.80 -0.32
C VAL A 195 -5.98 -7.68 -1.02
N LEU A 196 -7.17 -7.82 -0.43
CA LEU A 196 -8.31 -8.50 -1.04
C LEU A 196 -9.21 -7.47 -1.71
N SER A 197 -9.62 -7.77 -2.93
CA SER A 197 -10.63 -7.01 -3.67
C SER A 197 -11.61 -7.92 -4.37
N ARG A 198 -12.77 -7.36 -4.70
CA ARG A 198 -13.71 -7.90 -5.70
C ARG A 198 -13.84 -6.87 -6.81
N GLY A 199 -13.44 -7.25 -8.01
CA GLY A 199 -13.26 -6.29 -9.10
C GLY A 199 -12.35 -5.15 -8.65
N SER A 200 -12.84 -3.92 -8.77
CA SER A 200 -12.12 -2.72 -8.34
C SER A 200 -12.20 -2.47 -6.82
N ASN A 201 -13.20 -3.03 -6.13
CA ASN A 201 -13.51 -2.68 -4.75
C ASN A 201 -12.59 -3.42 -3.76
N ILE A 202 -11.77 -2.68 -3.00
CA ILE A 202 -10.89 -3.26 -1.98
C ILE A 202 -11.66 -3.48 -0.68
N ALA A 203 -11.69 -4.73 -0.21
CA ALA A 203 -12.33 -5.11 1.05
C ALA A 203 -11.35 -5.11 2.23
N VAL A 204 -10.15 -5.64 2.02
CA VAL A 204 -9.14 -5.83 3.07
C VAL A 204 -7.77 -5.39 2.57
N ASN A 205 -7.00 -4.75 3.44
CA ASN A 205 -5.58 -4.46 3.29
C ASN A 205 -4.93 -4.82 4.63
N GLY A 206 -4.25 -5.96 4.67
CA GLY A 206 -3.85 -6.59 5.92
C GLY A 206 -2.43 -7.11 5.93
N HIS A 207 -1.89 -7.21 7.14
CA HIS A 207 -0.57 -7.75 7.43
C HIS A 207 -0.61 -9.28 7.49
N SER A 208 0.55 -9.93 7.30
CA SER A 208 0.68 -11.39 7.32
C SER A 208 0.17 -12.06 8.59
N SER A 209 0.22 -11.34 9.72
CA SER A 209 -0.27 -11.82 11.02
C SER A 209 -1.80 -11.82 11.16
N THR A 210 -2.54 -11.16 10.27
CA THR A 210 -4.00 -11.10 10.34
C THR A 210 -4.66 -11.80 9.15
N VAL A 211 -4.12 -11.63 7.94
CA VAL A 211 -4.75 -12.17 6.71
C VAL A 211 -4.66 -13.70 6.62
N LEU A 212 -3.54 -14.30 7.03
CA LEU A 212 -3.40 -15.76 7.02
C LEU A 212 -4.28 -16.41 8.09
N PRO A 213 -4.30 -15.95 9.36
CA PRO A 213 -5.25 -16.45 10.35
C PRO A 213 -6.72 -16.23 9.95
N ALA A 214 -7.04 -15.12 9.27
CA ALA A 214 -8.40 -14.89 8.76
C ALA A 214 -8.83 -15.97 7.75
N LEU A 215 -7.93 -16.42 6.87
CA LEU A 215 -8.18 -17.56 5.98
C LEU A 215 -8.31 -18.88 6.76
N GLY A 216 -7.52 -19.06 7.83
CA GLY A 216 -7.59 -20.23 8.70
C GLY A 216 -8.91 -20.34 9.48
N GLY A 217 -9.51 -19.20 9.84
CA GLY A 217 -10.80 -19.15 10.55
C GLY A 217 -12.05 -19.34 9.67
N TYR A 218 -11.90 -19.83 8.43
CA TYR A 218 -13.00 -19.95 7.46
C TYR A 218 -14.23 -20.66 8.02
N ASP A 219 -14.04 -21.74 8.77
CA ASP A 219 -15.16 -22.49 9.34
C ASP A 219 -16.02 -21.68 10.32
N GLU A 220 -15.44 -20.67 10.96
CA GLU A 220 -16.11 -19.78 11.91
C GLU A 220 -16.90 -18.69 11.20
N TRP A 221 -16.33 -18.04 10.17
CA TRP A 221 -16.97 -16.89 9.54
C TRP A 221 -17.77 -17.23 8.28
N LYS A 222 -17.62 -18.43 7.69
CA LYS A 222 -18.38 -18.86 6.50
C LYS A 222 -19.90 -18.79 6.70
N ILE A 223 -20.37 -18.94 7.93
CA ILE A 223 -21.80 -18.84 8.29
C ILE A 223 -22.40 -17.47 7.92
N ASN A 224 -21.57 -16.42 7.89
CA ASN A 224 -22.00 -15.05 7.60
C ASN A 224 -21.99 -14.72 6.10
N VAL A 225 -21.47 -15.62 5.24
CA VAL A 225 -21.33 -15.36 3.80
C VAL A 225 -22.68 -15.20 3.12
N ALA A 226 -23.71 -15.92 3.57
CA ALA A 226 -25.06 -15.83 3.00
C ALA A 226 -25.70 -14.45 3.22
N GLU A 227 -25.40 -13.79 4.33
CA GLU A 227 -25.95 -12.47 4.69
C GLU A 227 -25.08 -11.33 4.15
N LYS A 228 -23.76 -11.43 4.32
CA LYS A 228 -22.82 -10.32 4.12
C LYS A 228 -22.02 -10.40 2.82
N GLY A 229 -22.14 -11.50 2.08
CA GLY A 229 -21.24 -11.84 0.99
C GLY A 229 -19.86 -12.28 1.50
N PHE A 230 -19.04 -12.81 0.58
CA PHE A 230 -17.72 -13.36 0.92
C PHE A 230 -16.77 -12.28 1.45
N ASP A 231 -16.65 -11.17 0.73
CA ASP A 231 -15.78 -10.03 1.07
C ASP A 231 -16.19 -9.37 2.38
N GLY A 232 -17.50 -9.19 2.63
CA GLY A 232 -18.01 -8.65 3.89
C GLY A 232 -17.74 -9.57 5.07
N ALA A 233 -18.02 -10.88 4.94
CA ALA A 233 -17.77 -11.85 6.00
C ALA A 233 -16.28 -12.02 6.32
N PHE A 234 -15.43 -12.08 5.29
CA PHE A 234 -13.98 -12.14 5.44
C PHE A 234 -13.44 -10.87 6.11
N LYS A 235 -13.91 -9.69 5.68
CA LYS A 235 -13.54 -8.40 6.26
C LYS A 235 -13.87 -8.33 7.74
N ASP A 236 -15.10 -8.66 8.14
CA ASP A 236 -15.52 -8.60 9.54
C ASP A 236 -14.67 -9.50 10.43
N TYR A 237 -14.30 -10.69 9.95
CA TYR A 237 -13.46 -11.61 10.71
C TYR A 237 -12.00 -11.15 10.75
N HIS A 238 -11.46 -10.66 9.63
CA HIS A 238 -10.14 -10.06 9.57
C HIS A 238 -10.02 -8.87 10.54
N ASP A 239 -11.02 -7.98 10.57
CA ASP A 239 -11.00 -6.78 11.40
C ASP A 239 -11.04 -7.15 12.89
N LYS A 240 -11.76 -8.21 13.29
CA LYS A 240 -11.69 -8.75 14.66
C LYS A 240 -10.28 -9.24 15.04
N LEU A 241 -9.61 -9.95 14.13
CA LEU A 241 -8.24 -10.41 14.36
C LEU A 241 -7.25 -9.25 14.41
N HIS A 242 -7.47 -8.24 13.57
CA HIS A 242 -6.69 -7.02 13.54
C HIS A 242 -6.80 -6.24 14.86
N ASP A 243 -8.03 -6.06 15.36
CA ASP A 243 -8.30 -5.44 16.66
C ASP A 243 -7.66 -6.21 17.81
N ALA A 244 -7.59 -7.55 17.74
CA ALA A 244 -6.92 -8.35 18.77
C ALA A 244 -5.39 -8.26 18.69
N ALA A 245 -4.82 -8.34 17.49
CA ALA A 245 -3.38 -8.40 17.26
C ALA A 245 -2.68 -7.06 17.49
N HIS A 246 -3.40 -5.93 17.41
CA HIS A 246 -2.84 -4.57 17.52
C HIS A 246 -1.54 -4.39 16.72
N PRO A 247 -1.55 -4.66 15.39
CA PRO A 247 -0.35 -4.52 14.57
C PRO A 247 0.19 -3.09 14.66
N CYS A 248 1.48 -2.94 14.38
CA CYS A 248 2.14 -1.65 14.49
C CYS A 248 2.86 -1.30 13.18
N CYS A 249 3.09 -0.02 12.94
CA CYS A 249 3.72 0.46 11.71
C CYS A 249 5.09 1.10 11.96
N ARG A 250 5.93 0.99 10.92
CA ARG A 250 7.24 1.63 10.82
C ARG A 250 7.38 2.31 9.47
N PHE A 251 7.76 3.59 9.48
CA PHE A 251 8.04 4.35 8.27
C PHE A 251 9.46 4.87 8.30
N GLU A 252 10.26 4.54 7.28
CA GLU A 252 11.56 5.21 7.10
C GLU A 252 11.45 6.18 5.94
N PHE A 253 11.62 7.45 6.25
CA PHE A 253 11.65 8.50 5.25
C PHE A 253 13.10 8.70 4.80
N PRO A 254 13.36 8.71 3.49
CA PRO A 254 14.67 9.12 3.01
C PRO A 254 15.02 10.51 3.54
N ASN A 255 16.27 10.74 3.98
CA ASN A 255 16.81 12.04 4.44
C ASN A 255 16.69 13.20 3.41
N THR A 256 16.19 12.86 2.23
CA THR A 256 16.16 13.64 1.00
C THR A 256 14.79 14.29 0.77
N ILE A 257 13.79 13.97 1.59
CA ILE A 257 12.40 14.45 1.47
C ILE A 257 12.03 15.23 2.73
N ARG A 258 11.08 16.17 2.62
CA ARG A 258 10.46 16.82 3.77
C ARG A 258 9.69 15.77 4.58
N ILE A 259 10.23 15.45 5.74
CA ILE A 259 9.59 14.58 6.72
C ILE A 259 8.54 15.43 7.46
N PRO A 260 7.30 14.95 7.65
CA PRO A 260 6.33 15.59 8.54
C PRO A 260 6.91 15.88 9.92
N ASP A 261 6.37 16.87 10.62
CA ASP A 261 6.81 17.16 12.00
C ASP A 261 6.22 16.17 13.01
N ASN A 262 5.02 15.70 12.71
CA ASN A 262 4.29 14.67 13.44
C ASN A 262 3.62 13.70 12.46
N MET A 263 3.38 12.47 12.90
CA MET A 263 2.62 11.47 12.15
C MET A 263 1.97 10.51 13.14
N ARG A 264 0.68 10.21 12.99
CA ARG A 264 0.09 9.08 13.72
C ARG A 264 0.22 7.80 12.92
N CYS A 265 0.37 6.71 13.67
CA CYS A 265 0.32 5.36 13.13
C CYS A 265 -1.09 5.04 12.63
N PRO A 266 -1.22 4.39 11.45
CA PRO A 266 -2.53 3.97 10.93
C PRO A 266 -3.17 2.81 11.71
N GLU A 267 -2.43 2.16 12.62
CA GLU A 267 -2.91 1.02 13.40
C GLU A 267 -3.18 1.36 14.86
N CYS A 268 -2.25 2.06 15.51
CA CYS A 268 -2.26 2.29 16.95
C CYS A 268 -2.89 3.65 17.36
N PRO A 269 -3.47 4.41 16.40
CA PRO A 269 -3.62 5.90 16.34
C PRO A 269 -2.74 6.82 17.20
N ARG A 270 -1.63 6.33 17.75
CA ARG A 270 -0.70 7.12 18.57
C ARG A 270 0.25 7.92 17.68
N LEU A 271 0.74 9.01 18.25
CA LEU A 271 1.80 9.80 17.66
C LEU A 271 3.08 8.96 17.60
N MET A 272 3.68 8.86 16.42
CA MET A 272 4.93 8.14 16.20
C MET A 272 6.11 9.01 16.59
N GLU A 273 7.14 8.41 17.17
CA GLU A 273 8.38 9.10 17.52
C GLU A 273 9.23 9.34 16.26
N LYS A 274 9.81 10.54 16.15
CA LYS A 274 10.60 10.98 14.98
C LYS A 274 12.08 10.76 15.22
N TYR A 275 12.65 9.73 14.58
CA TYR A 275 14.09 9.48 14.43
C TYR A 275 14.54 9.75 12.97
N THR A 276 15.49 8.98 12.44
CA THR A 276 15.69 8.81 10.97
C THR A 276 14.49 8.11 10.30
N ALA A 277 13.60 7.54 11.11
CA ALA A 277 12.35 6.89 10.75
C ALA A 277 11.26 7.29 11.77
N PHE A 278 9.99 7.21 11.40
CA PHE A 278 8.89 7.17 12.35
C PHE A 278 8.63 5.73 12.78
N LEU A 279 8.63 5.52 14.09
CA LEU A 279 8.34 4.24 14.72
C LEU A 279 7.10 4.42 15.63
N CYS A 280 6.09 3.55 15.54
CA CYS A 280 5.12 3.39 16.64
C CYS A 280 5.66 2.29 17.55
N CYS A 281 5.68 2.57 18.85
CA CYS A 281 6.36 1.76 19.85
C CYS A 281 5.36 0.88 20.62
N HIS A 282 5.53 -0.44 20.49
CA HIS A 282 5.06 -1.44 21.44
C HIS A 282 6.14 -2.52 21.56
N ASP A 283 7.07 -2.32 22.49
CA ASP A 283 8.12 -3.28 22.86
C ASP A 283 7.52 -4.57 23.46
N GLU A 284 8.04 -5.71 22.98
CA GLU A 284 8.33 -6.97 23.71
C GLU A 284 7.57 -7.33 25.00
N GLN A 285 6.23 -7.22 25.04
CA GLN A 285 5.44 -7.90 26.07
C GLN A 285 4.29 -8.69 25.47
N GLY A 286 4.58 -9.98 25.26
CA GLY A 286 3.61 -11.06 25.34
C GLY A 286 2.76 -11.25 24.08
N ILE A 287 3.28 -12.03 23.14
CA ILE A 287 2.46 -13.14 22.66
C ILE A 287 2.35 -14.08 23.87
N PRO A 288 1.18 -14.30 24.51
CA PRO A 288 1.02 -15.51 25.30
C PRO A 288 1.25 -16.65 24.32
N GLY A 289 2.32 -17.42 24.53
CA GLY A 289 2.68 -18.62 23.75
C GLY A 289 1.68 -19.76 23.93
N SER A 290 0.40 -19.45 23.89
CA SER A 290 -0.71 -20.37 23.96
C SER A 290 -1.88 -19.73 23.22
N LEU A 291 -2.02 -20.07 21.94
CA LEU A 291 -3.27 -20.38 21.25
C LEU A 291 -2.92 -20.72 19.79
N PHE A 292 -2.78 -22.03 19.56
CA PHE A 292 -2.75 -22.78 18.28
C PHE A 292 -1.45 -22.78 17.47
#